data_AF-A0A9E3BI03-F1
#
_entry.id   AF-A0A9E3BI03-F1
#
_cell.length_a   1.000
_cell.length_b   1.000
_cell.length_c   1.000
_cell.angle_alpha   90.00
_cell.angle_beta   90.00
_cell.angle_gamma   90.00
#
_symmetry.space_group_name_H-M   'P 1'
#
loop_
_entity.id
_entity.type
_entity.pdbx_description
1 polymer ?
#
loop_
_entity_poly.entity_id
_entity_poly.type
_entity_poly.pdbx_seq_one_letter_code
_entity_poly.pdbx_strand_id
1 'polypeptide(L)'
;MNDEVIQGLTDVLTGLLPASADLSLRPVLMVNPVRITPTGLGGLVAPSADPAGEVVGRRLQARVSVTVKAADEDGLGPAVTGVTQAFLGVDRATLIRQGVLRLTLGELGADSVAANGRARREVGFDVLYEFLKGPSEAGGIIQTIPLQLNVGDPGAAPAPGPAPAPAPSPGPAPGPGLAPVVTPPAPPAPPPPLLQGDFTAQSLAGFEVVDDPLTTKSKPSQWSWAAAAHRIEQRSAIMGGDSKVPALRPGTYLVLKTTPSLPAVADFTLTARMEAGAAGGIGLVFRWQDPNNFYFFLMDSLRNSRILARKVAGVFAPLSTPALVTTASFSVGAVHQVRLQVQGDTFVVRIDGGEALTGRDASLPGAGRVGLMSRSCDQAFFYGVDLVRP
;
A
#
# COMPACT_ATOMS: atom_id res chain seq x y z
N MET A 1 -5.32 -21.67 8.74
CA MET A 1 -4.58 -20.72 9.60
C MET A 1 -3.09 -21.06 9.68
N ASN A 2 -2.65 -22.17 10.28
CA ASN A 2 -1.19 -22.47 10.33
C ASN A 2 -0.57 -22.63 8.94
N ASP A 3 -1.27 -23.30 8.02
CA ASP A 3 -0.81 -23.44 6.62
C ASP A 3 -0.74 -22.08 5.89
N GLU A 4 -1.69 -21.18 6.17
CA GLU A 4 -1.70 -19.82 5.62
C GLU A 4 -0.51 -18.98 6.13
N VAL A 5 -0.11 -19.18 7.39
CA VAL A 5 1.07 -18.53 7.97
C VAL A 5 2.35 -19.02 7.29
N ILE A 6 2.47 -20.33 7.05
CA ILE A 6 3.61 -20.93 6.36
C ILE A 6 3.65 -20.48 4.90
N GLN A 7 2.49 -20.45 4.22
CA GLN A 7 2.37 -19.97 2.86
C GLN A 7 2.73 -18.49 2.75
N GLY A 8 2.23 -17.64 3.66
CA GLY A 8 2.56 -16.21 3.69
C GLY A 8 4.05 -15.96 3.85
N LEU A 9 4.75 -16.71 4.72
CA LEU A 9 6.20 -16.64 4.82
C LEU A 9 6.90 -17.13 3.54
N THR A 10 6.39 -18.21 2.95
CA THR A 10 6.93 -18.78 1.70
C THR A 10 6.83 -17.78 0.55
N ASP A 11 5.69 -17.09 0.40
CA ASP A 11 5.45 -16.10 -0.65
C ASP A 11 6.38 -14.89 -0.48
N VAL A 12 6.51 -14.38 0.76
CA VAL A 12 7.41 -13.27 1.09
C VAL A 12 8.85 -13.61 0.73
N LEU A 13 9.37 -14.73 1.21
CA LEU A 13 10.79 -15.08 0.98
C LEU A 13 11.07 -15.49 -0.46
N THR A 14 10.09 -16.10 -1.15
CA THR A 14 10.22 -16.39 -2.59
C THR A 14 10.29 -15.11 -3.40
N GLY A 15 9.51 -14.08 -3.04
CA GLY A 15 9.54 -12.76 -3.68
C GLY A 15 10.87 -12.01 -3.51
N LEU A 16 11.70 -12.40 -2.55
CA LEU A 16 13.04 -11.84 -2.35
C LEU A 16 14.12 -12.57 -3.15
N LEU A 17 13.89 -13.80 -3.60
CA LEU A 17 14.92 -14.57 -4.29
C LEU A 17 15.28 -13.97 -5.66
N PRO A 18 16.57 -14.01 -6.05
CA PRO A 18 16.98 -13.51 -7.35
C PRO A 18 16.35 -14.32 -8.49
N ALA A 19 15.87 -13.63 -9.52
CA ALA A 19 15.33 -14.27 -10.71
C ALA A 19 16.46 -14.96 -11.50
N SER A 20 16.22 -16.20 -11.93
CA SER A 20 17.10 -16.91 -12.86
C SER A 20 16.36 -17.23 -14.16
N ALA A 21 17.05 -16.99 -15.28
CA ALA A 21 16.58 -17.32 -16.62
C ALA A 21 16.52 -18.84 -16.85
N ASP A 22 17.44 -19.60 -16.23
CA ASP A 22 17.38 -21.06 -16.22
C ASP A 22 16.53 -21.54 -15.05
N LEU A 23 15.35 -22.07 -15.36
CA LEU A 23 14.41 -22.62 -14.36
C LEU A 23 15.04 -23.75 -13.54
N SER A 24 15.98 -24.51 -14.11
CA SER A 24 16.62 -25.63 -13.44
C SER A 24 17.64 -25.20 -12.38
N LEU A 25 18.10 -23.95 -12.44
CA LEU A 25 19.03 -23.33 -11.49
C LEU A 25 18.34 -22.45 -10.45
N ARG A 26 17.01 -22.30 -10.51
CA ARG A 26 16.28 -21.50 -9.53
C ARG A 26 16.48 -22.07 -8.11
N PRO A 27 16.76 -21.20 -7.12
CA PRO A 27 16.84 -21.64 -5.74
C PRO A 27 15.51 -22.24 -5.30
N VAL A 28 15.57 -23.32 -4.53
CA VAL A 28 14.38 -23.98 -3.96
C VAL A 28 14.31 -23.63 -2.49
N LEU A 29 13.21 -23.00 -2.07
CA LEU A 29 12.99 -22.58 -0.69
C LEU A 29 12.09 -23.58 0.04
N MET A 30 12.47 -23.92 1.26
CA MET A 30 11.71 -24.78 2.16
C MET A 30 11.57 -24.11 3.52
N VAL A 31 10.33 -24.00 4.02
CA VAL A 31 10.03 -23.43 5.34
C VAL A 31 9.75 -24.58 6.32
N ASN A 32 10.54 -24.70 7.37
CA ASN A 32 10.32 -25.64 8.46
C ASN A 32 9.86 -24.90 9.73
N PRO A 33 8.57 -24.93 10.07
CA PRO A 33 8.05 -24.24 11.25
C PRO A 33 8.56 -24.87 12.54
N VAL A 34 9.14 -24.06 13.42
CA VAL A 34 9.61 -24.49 14.76
C VAL A 34 8.52 -24.27 15.80
N ARG A 35 7.87 -23.10 15.76
CA ARG A 35 6.81 -22.74 16.70
C ARG A 35 5.85 -21.74 16.06
N ILE A 36 4.55 -21.95 16.26
CA ILE A 36 3.51 -20.99 15.89
C ILE A 36 2.75 -20.60 17.15
N THR A 37 2.73 -19.31 17.48
CA THR A 37 1.97 -18.77 18.62
C THR A 37 0.97 -17.71 18.17
N PRO A 38 -0.12 -17.47 18.90
CA PRO A 38 -0.98 -16.32 18.65
C PRO A 38 -0.24 -15.00 18.87
N THR A 39 -0.60 -13.97 18.10
CA THR A 39 -0.19 -12.57 18.37
C THR A 39 -1.35 -11.84 19.04
N GLY A 40 -1.08 -11.02 20.06
CA GLY A 40 -2.14 -10.33 20.82
C GLY A 40 -2.87 -11.25 21.82
N LEU A 41 -4.09 -10.89 22.20
CA LEU A 41 -4.85 -11.65 23.20
C LEU A 41 -5.54 -12.84 22.52
N GLY A 42 -4.98 -14.04 22.68
CA GLY A 42 -5.51 -15.26 22.07
C GLY A 42 -5.40 -15.31 20.53
N GLY A 43 -4.67 -14.37 19.91
CA GLY A 43 -4.58 -14.25 18.46
C GLY A 43 -5.31 -13.03 17.92
N LEU A 44 -6.19 -12.41 18.69
CA LEU A 44 -6.83 -11.16 18.29
C LEU A 44 -5.81 -10.01 18.38
N VAL A 45 -5.60 -9.34 17.25
CA VAL A 45 -4.69 -8.20 17.16
C VAL A 45 -5.49 -6.90 17.19
N ALA A 46 -6.55 -6.82 16.37
CA ALA A 46 -7.43 -5.66 16.30
C ALA A 46 -8.75 -6.03 15.59
N PRO A 47 -9.85 -5.31 15.83
CA PRO A 47 -10.99 -5.32 14.91
C PRO A 47 -10.65 -4.56 13.62
N SER A 48 -11.10 -5.07 12.48
CA SER A 48 -11.15 -4.37 11.19
C SER A 48 -12.59 -3.93 10.91
N ALA A 49 -12.74 -2.71 10.37
CA ALA A 49 -14.03 -2.20 9.94
C ALA A 49 -14.36 -2.55 8.49
N ASP A 50 -13.35 -2.91 7.68
CA ASP A 50 -13.50 -3.18 6.26
C ASP A 50 -12.52 -4.27 5.75
N PRO A 51 -13.00 -5.48 5.39
CA PRO A 51 -14.35 -5.95 5.72
C PRO A 51 -14.51 -6.00 7.26
N ALA A 52 -15.75 -5.88 7.75
CA ALA A 52 -16.00 -5.88 9.19
C ALA A 52 -15.65 -7.26 9.77
N GLY A 53 -14.77 -7.31 10.77
CA GLY A 53 -14.44 -8.54 11.47
C GLY A 53 -13.12 -8.48 12.23
N GLU A 54 -12.67 -9.60 12.76
CA GLU A 54 -11.46 -9.66 13.58
C GLU A 54 -10.20 -9.83 12.72
N VAL A 55 -9.19 -9.01 12.97
CA VAL A 55 -7.82 -9.27 12.50
C VAL A 55 -7.16 -10.21 13.48
N VAL A 56 -6.85 -11.41 12.99
CA VAL A 56 -6.23 -12.46 13.79
C VAL A 56 -4.78 -12.64 13.36
N GLY A 57 -3.87 -12.55 14.32
CA GLY A 57 -2.44 -12.64 14.12
C GLY A 57 -1.83 -13.93 14.64
N ARG A 58 -0.80 -14.42 13.93
CA ARG A 58 0.04 -15.55 14.35
C ARG A 58 1.50 -15.16 14.17
N ARG A 59 2.31 -15.50 15.17
CA ARG A 59 3.76 -15.40 15.10
C ARG A 59 4.36 -16.78 14.83
N LEU A 60 5.12 -16.88 13.75
CA LEU A 60 5.85 -18.08 13.33
C LEU A 60 7.34 -17.87 13.57
N GLN A 61 7.94 -18.77 14.35
CA GLN A 61 9.38 -19.00 14.34
C GLN A 61 9.66 -20.18 13.42
N ALA A 62 10.49 -19.99 12.40
CA ALA A 62 10.81 -21.02 11.41
C ALA A 62 12.31 -21.08 11.13
N ARG A 63 12.78 -22.28 10.74
CA ARG A 63 14.03 -22.45 10.02
C ARG A 63 13.69 -22.54 8.55
N VAL A 64 14.29 -21.68 7.74
CA VAL A 64 14.12 -21.66 6.30
C VAL A 64 15.39 -22.17 5.69
N SER A 65 15.30 -23.12 4.77
CA SER A 65 16.46 -23.55 3.99
C SER A 65 16.25 -23.26 2.51
N VAL A 66 17.30 -22.73 1.89
CA VAL A 66 17.33 -22.41 0.47
C VAL A 66 18.38 -23.28 -0.20
N THR A 67 17.94 -24.19 -1.06
CA THR A 67 18.84 -24.96 -1.92
C THR A 67 19.22 -24.11 -3.12
N VAL A 68 20.43 -23.58 -3.10
CA VAL A 68 21.04 -22.81 -4.19
C VAL A 68 21.68 -23.79 -5.17
N LYS A 69 21.52 -23.54 -6.48
CA LYS A 69 22.03 -24.40 -7.55
C LYS A 69 22.86 -23.56 -8.53
N ALA A 70 23.90 -24.16 -9.08
CA ALA A 70 24.74 -23.59 -10.12
C ALA A 70 25.02 -24.62 -11.21
N ALA A 71 25.39 -24.14 -12.39
CA ALA A 71 25.74 -24.99 -13.53
C ALA A 71 27.02 -25.81 -13.28
N ASP A 72 27.95 -25.24 -12.50
CA ASP A 72 29.25 -25.76 -12.14
C ASP A 72 29.64 -25.31 -10.71
N GLU A 73 30.79 -25.79 -10.23
CA GLU A 73 31.33 -25.47 -8.90
C GLU A 73 31.73 -23.99 -8.77
N ASP A 74 32.34 -23.42 -9.81
CA ASP A 74 32.78 -22.02 -9.83
C ASP A 74 31.62 -21.03 -9.70
N GLY A 75 30.47 -21.34 -10.30
CA GLY A 75 29.26 -20.53 -10.24
C GLY A 75 28.51 -20.62 -8.90
N LEU A 76 28.82 -21.60 -8.04
CA LEU A 76 28.10 -21.82 -6.79
C LEU A 76 28.32 -20.69 -5.77
N GLY A 77 29.56 -20.23 -5.63
CA GLY A 77 29.92 -19.15 -4.70
C GLY A 77 29.13 -17.86 -4.97
N PRO A 78 29.19 -17.31 -6.19
CA PRO A 78 28.40 -16.13 -6.57
C PRO A 78 26.89 -16.32 -6.38
N ALA A 79 26.35 -17.50 -6.70
CA ALA A 79 24.92 -17.78 -6.51
C ALA A 79 24.51 -17.76 -5.03
N VAL A 80 25.33 -18.35 -4.15
CA VAL A 80 25.11 -18.34 -2.68
C VAL A 80 25.22 -16.91 -2.13
N THR A 81 26.20 -16.14 -2.58
CA THR A 81 26.32 -14.72 -2.22
C THR A 81 25.10 -13.92 -2.67
N GLY A 82 24.62 -14.15 -3.90
CA GLY A 82 23.42 -13.49 -4.43
C GLY A 82 22.18 -13.76 -3.58
N VAL A 83 21.93 -15.02 -3.21
CA VAL A 83 20.80 -15.39 -2.33
C VAL A 83 20.94 -14.77 -0.94
N THR A 84 22.15 -14.80 -0.36
CA THR A 84 22.40 -14.24 0.97
C THR A 84 22.18 -12.73 0.99
N GLN A 85 22.67 -12.01 -0.03
CA GLN A 85 22.44 -10.57 -0.20
C GLN A 85 20.97 -10.24 -0.46
N ALA A 86 20.27 -11.08 -1.22
CA ALA A 86 18.85 -10.87 -1.50
C ALA A 86 17.98 -10.97 -0.24
N PHE A 87 18.41 -11.75 0.76
CA PHE A 87 17.68 -11.88 2.03
C PHE A 87 18.15 -10.87 3.08
N LEU A 88 19.47 -10.68 3.23
CA LEU A 88 20.04 -9.84 4.29
C LEU A 88 20.26 -8.37 3.87
N GLY A 89 20.20 -8.08 2.57
CA GLY A 89 20.35 -6.73 2.01
C GLY A 89 19.04 -5.94 1.95
N VAL A 90 17.90 -6.57 2.24
CA VAL A 90 16.60 -5.89 2.32
C VAL A 90 16.58 -5.01 3.56
N ASP A 91 16.11 -3.77 3.40
CA ASP A 91 16.00 -2.87 4.53
C ASP A 91 15.01 -3.41 5.58
N ARG A 92 15.32 -3.16 6.85
CA ARG A 92 14.54 -3.68 7.97
C ARG A 92 13.08 -3.22 7.94
N ALA A 93 12.79 -2.03 7.43
CA ALA A 93 11.42 -1.52 7.38
C ALA A 93 10.58 -2.28 6.35
N THR A 94 11.16 -2.66 5.21
CA THR A 94 10.53 -3.54 4.21
C THR A 94 10.27 -4.93 4.76
N LEU A 95 11.23 -5.55 5.46
CA LEU A 95 11.01 -6.85 6.10
C LEU A 95 9.85 -6.80 7.11
N ILE A 96 9.81 -5.77 7.97
CA ILE A 96 8.73 -5.61 8.95
C ILE A 96 7.38 -5.39 8.26
N ARG A 97 7.31 -4.59 7.19
CA ARG A 97 6.07 -4.39 6.41
C ARG A 97 5.55 -5.68 5.79
N GLN A 98 6.45 -6.60 5.45
CA GLN A 98 6.10 -7.91 4.93
C GLN A 98 5.83 -8.94 6.03
N GLY A 99 5.91 -8.56 7.31
CA GLY A 99 5.69 -9.44 8.47
C GLY A 99 6.96 -10.12 8.99
N VAL A 100 8.12 -9.95 8.35
CA VAL A 100 9.39 -10.52 8.82
C VAL A 100 10.01 -9.63 9.90
N LEU A 101 9.86 -10.03 11.15
CA LEU A 101 10.35 -9.30 12.33
C LEU A 101 11.84 -9.51 12.59
N ARG A 102 12.35 -10.69 12.24
CA ARG A 102 13.77 -11.04 12.33
C ARG A 102 14.12 -12.03 11.22
N LEU A 103 15.25 -11.80 10.57
CA LEU A 103 15.85 -12.68 9.58
C LEU A 103 17.35 -12.72 9.84
N THR A 104 17.89 -13.88 10.16
CA THR A 104 19.32 -14.06 10.44
C THR A 104 19.85 -15.27 9.68
N LEU A 105 21.08 -15.15 9.19
CA LEU A 105 21.79 -16.28 8.59
C LEU A 105 21.99 -17.38 9.65
N GLY A 106 21.58 -18.59 9.30
CA GLY A 106 21.78 -19.80 10.09
C GLY A 106 22.94 -20.62 9.52
N GLU A 107 22.78 -21.95 9.54
CA GLU A 107 23.81 -22.87 9.07
C GLU A 107 23.98 -22.83 7.54
N LEU A 108 25.22 -22.87 7.09
CA LEU A 108 25.56 -23.09 5.69
C LEU A 108 25.90 -24.57 5.49
N GLY A 109 25.14 -25.25 4.65
CA GLY A 109 25.42 -26.64 4.26
C GLY A 109 26.71 -26.77 3.47
N ALA A 110 27.19 -28.00 3.34
CA ALA A 110 28.36 -28.32 2.51
C ALA A 110 28.03 -28.19 1.02
N ASP A 111 29.04 -27.87 0.22
CA ASP A 111 28.93 -27.86 -1.22
C ASP A 111 28.78 -29.31 -1.74
N SER A 112 27.89 -29.51 -2.71
CA SER A 112 27.60 -30.82 -3.30
C SER A 112 27.63 -30.71 -4.82
N VAL A 113 28.56 -31.41 -5.45
CA VAL A 113 28.71 -31.46 -6.91
C VAL A 113 28.23 -32.80 -7.43
N ALA A 114 27.29 -32.78 -8.38
CA ALA A 114 26.77 -33.97 -9.03
C ALA A 114 27.71 -34.44 -10.15
N ALA A 115 27.58 -35.70 -10.56
CA ALA A 115 28.43 -36.29 -11.63
C ALA A 115 28.31 -35.58 -12.99
N ASN A 116 27.25 -34.78 -13.20
CA ASN A 116 27.07 -33.95 -14.40
C ASN A 116 27.67 -32.55 -14.26
N GLY A 117 28.51 -32.30 -13.24
CA GLY A 117 29.16 -31.03 -12.96
C GLY A 117 28.31 -30.01 -12.20
N ARG A 118 26.98 -30.22 -12.07
CA ARG A 118 26.10 -29.26 -11.38
C ARG A 118 26.39 -29.22 -9.89
N ALA A 119 26.52 -28.02 -9.35
CA ALA A 119 26.80 -27.81 -7.94
C ALA A 119 25.57 -27.26 -7.20
N ARG A 120 25.43 -27.61 -5.92
CA ARG A 120 24.39 -27.08 -5.04
C ARG A 120 24.89 -26.88 -3.62
N ARG A 121 24.26 -25.97 -2.91
CA ARG A 121 24.49 -25.72 -1.47
C ARG A 121 23.19 -25.36 -0.78
N GLU A 122 23.00 -25.84 0.44
CA GLU A 122 21.89 -25.41 1.29
C GLU A 122 22.31 -24.21 2.15
N VAL A 123 21.47 -23.18 2.20
CA VAL A 123 21.66 -21.99 3.03
C VAL A 123 20.50 -21.88 4.01
N GLY A 124 20.79 -21.98 5.30
CA GLY A 124 19.82 -21.89 6.38
C GLY A 124 19.61 -20.46 6.86
N PHE A 125 18.38 -20.15 7.27
CA PHE A 125 17.99 -18.88 7.89
C PHE A 125 17.06 -19.14 9.06
N ASP A 126 17.26 -18.40 10.15
CA ASP A 126 16.31 -18.34 11.25
C ASP A 126 15.39 -17.12 11.07
N VAL A 127 14.08 -17.37 11.07
CA VAL A 127 13.08 -16.35 10.75
C VAL A 127 12.06 -16.23 11.88
N LEU A 128 11.77 -15.00 12.27
CA LEU A 128 10.59 -14.65 13.07
C LEU A 128 9.63 -13.86 12.19
N TYR A 129 8.47 -14.43 11.93
CA TYR A 129 7.45 -13.92 11.04
C TYR A 129 6.14 -13.67 11.79
N GLU A 130 5.45 -12.61 11.44
CA GLU A 130 4.12 -12.27 11.94
C GLU A 130 3.15 -12.19 10.76
N PHE A 131 2.18 -13.10 10.77
CA PHE A 131 1.10 -13.16 9.81
C PHE A 131 -0.14 -12.53 10.42
N LEU A 132 -0.74 -11.58 9.70
CA LEU A 132 -2.01 -10.97 10.08
C LEU A 132 -3.06 -11.37 9.04
N LYS A 133 -4.10 -12.07 9.48
CA LYS A 133 -5.25 -12.39 8.66
C LYS A 133 -6.33 -11.34 8.91
N GLY A 134 -6.60 -10.53 7.90
CA GLY A 134 -7.80 -9.70 7.90
C GLY A 134 -9.07 -10.55 7.76
N PRO A 135 -10.22 -10.05 8.21
CA PRO A 135 -11.49 -10.68 7.91
C PRO A 135 -11.67 -10.84 6.39
N SER A 136 -12.35 -11.91 5.98
CA SER A 136 -12.81 -12.10 4.59
C SER A 136 -14.30 -11.82 4.56
N GLU A 137 -14.80 -11.15 3.50
CA GLU A 137 -16.24 -10.94 3.32
C GLU A 137 -16.99 -12.28 3.43
N ALA A 138 -18.06 -12.30 4.24
CA ALA A 138 -18.97 -13.42 4.23
C ALA A 138 -19.63 -13.47 2.85
N GLY A 139 -19.42 -14.58 2.11
CA GLY A 139 -20.13 -14.82 0.86
C GLY A 139 -21.61 -14.55 1.06
N GLY A 140 -22.16 -13.64 0.24
CA GLY A 140 -23.49 -13.08 0.44
C GLY A 140 -24.58 -14.13 0.68
N ILE A 141 -25.60 -13.73 1.44
CA ILE A 141 -26.83 -14.50 1.64
C ILE A 141 -27.37 -14.91 0.25
N ILE A 142 -27.67 -16.20 0.05
CA ILE A 142 -28.40 -16.67 -1.12
C ILE A 142 -29.79 -16.00 -1.09
N GLN A 143 -29.96 -14.88 -1.80
CA GLN A 143 -31.22 -14.13 -1.80
C GLN A 143 -32.30 -14.77 -2.68
N THR A 144 -31.92 -15.74 -3.52
CA THR A 144 -32.86 -16.45 -4.40
C THR A 144 -32.53 -17.93 -4.47
N ILE A 145 -33.40 -18.74 -3.88
CA ILE A 145 -33.58 -20.13 -4.30
C ILE A 145 -34.61 -20.07 -5.44
N PRO A 146 -34.25 -20.30 -6.72
CA PRO A 146 -35.24 -20.45 -7.77
C PRO A 146 -36.03 -21.73 -7.51
N LEU A 147 -37.21 -21.59 -6.91
CA LEU A 147 -38.19 -22.66 -6.80
C LEU A 147 -38.82 -22.85 -8.19
N GLN A 148 -38.36 -23.85 -8.95
CA GLN A 148 -39.13 -24.32 -10.10
C GLN A 148 -40.27 -25.21 -9.60
N LEU A 149 -41.38 -24.57 -9.23
CA LEU A 149 -42.66 -25.26 -9.04
C LEU A 149 -43.26 -25.55 -10.42
N ASN A 150 -43.07 -26.78 -10.89
CA ASN A 150 -43.80 -27.30 -12.04
C ASN A 150 -45.23 -27.58 -11.60
N VAL A 151 -46.13 -26.62 -11.78
CA VAL A 151 -47.59 -26.86 -11.68
C VAL A 151 -48.04 -27.34 -13.07
N GLY A 152 -47.90 -28.63 -13.30
CA GLY A 152 -48.52 -29.30 -14.44
C GLY A 152 -49.92 -29.77 -14.05
N ASP A 153 -50.92 -29.33 -14.78
CA ASP A 153 -52.26 -29.94 -14.79
C ASP A 153 -52.66 -30.21 -16.26
N PRO A 154 -53.61 -31.12 -16.51
CA PRO A 154 -53.31 -32.42 -17.07
C PRO A 154 -53.85 -32.56 -18.50
N GLY A 155 -53.15 -33.30 -19.35
CA GLY A 155 -53.62 -33.45 -20.73
C GLY A 155 -52.89 -34.49 -21.56
N ALA A 156 -53.43 -35.72 -21.51
CA ALA A 156 -53.46 -36.72 -22.58
C ALA A 156 -52.13 -37.31 -23.10
N ALA A 157 -51.88 -38.54 -22.67
CA ALA A 157 -50.98 -39.49 -23.31
C ALA A 157 -51.56 -40.05 -24.63
N PRO A 158 -50.69 -40.49 -25.55
CA PRO A 158 -50.95 -41.69 -26.33
C PRO A 158 -49.93 -42.81 -26.03
N ALA A 159 -50.40 -44.04 -26.22
CA ALA A 159 -49.81 -45.33 -25.85
C ALA A 159 -48.65 -45.80 -26.78
N PRO A 160 -47.94 -46.90 -26.46
CA PRO A 160 -46.52 -47.11 -26.79
C PRO A 160 -46.27 -47.84 -28.12
N GLY A 161 -45.18 -47.48 -28.79
CA GLY A 161 -44.59 -48.24 -29.91
C GLY A 161 -43.50 -49.23 -29.45
N PRO A 162 -43.18 -50.27 -30.25
CA PRO A 162 -42.47 -51.46 -29.81
C PRO A 162 -40.96 -51.25 -29.60
N ALA A 163 -40.40 -52.04 -28.69
CA ALA A 163 -38.99 -52.04 -28.31
C ALA A 163 -38.07 -52.55 -29.45
N PRO A 164 -37.00 -51.83 -29.81
CA PRO A 164 -35.89 -52.36 -30.58
C PRO A 164 -34.75 -52.92 -29.69
N ALA A 165 -33.98 -53.81 -30.30
CA ALA A 165 -32.99 -54.75 -29.77
C ALA A 165 -31.82 -54.17 -28.92
N PRO A 166 -31.15 -55.02 -28.10
CA PRO A 166 -30.02 -54.61 -27.28
C PRO A 166 -28.81 -54.15 -28.12
N ALA A 167 -28.26 -52.99 -27.78
CA ALA A 167 -27.05 -52.43 -28.36
C ALA A 167 -25.79 -53.23 -27.95
N PRO A 168 -24.77 -53.33 -28.83
CA PRO A 168 -23.53 -54.05 -28.55
C PRO A 168 -22.65 -53.35 -27.50
N SER A 169 -21.84 -54.15 -26.80
CA SER A 169 -20.93 -53.71 -25.72
C SER A 169 -19.94 -52.62 -26.18
N PRO A 170 -19.63 -51.61 -25.34
CA PRO A 170 -18.65 -50.58 -25.68
C PRO A 170 -17.22 -51.14 -25.71
N GLY A 171 -16.45 -50.77 -26.74
CA GLY A 171 -15.01 -51.02 -26.83
C GLY A 171 -14.19 -50.21 -25.80
N PRO A 172 -12.87 -50.47 -25.70
CA PRO A 172 -12.04 -49.94 -24.63
C PRO A 172 -11.87 -48.42 -24.70
N ALA A 173 -11.90 -47.78 -23.53
CA ALA A 173 -11.82 -46.33 -23.35
C ALA A 173 -10.47 -45.74 -23.79
N PRO A 174 -10.45 -44.55 -24.42
CA PRO A 174 -9.23 -43.79 -24.63
C PRO A 174 -8.72 -43.22 -23.29
N GLY A 175 -7.39 -43.11 -23.15
CA GLY A 175 -6.72 -42.64 -21.94
C GLY A 175 -7.08 -41.20 -21.55
N PRO A 176 -6.78 -40.79 -20.30
CA PRO A 176 -7.21 -39.50 -19.76
C PRO A 176 -6.54 -38.35 -20.51
N GLY A 177 -7.32 -37.63 -21.32
CA GLY A 177 -6.93 -36.34 -21.89
C GLY A 177 -6.78 -35.31 -20.77
N LEU A 178 -5.71 -34.52 -20.84
CA LEU A 178 -5.43 -33.44 -19.91
C LEU A 178 -6.60 -32.45 -19.88
N ALA A 179 -7.18 -32.24 -18.70
CA ALA A 179 -8.18 -31.20 -18.50
C ALA A 179 -7.55 -29.82 -18.79
N PRO A 180 -8.26 -28.89 -19.45
CA PRO A 180 -7.78 -27.54 -19.67
C PRO A 180 -7.58 -26.85 -18.32
N VAL A 181 -6.38 -26.29 -18.11
CA VAL A 181 -6.07 -25.41 -16.98
C VAL A 181 -6.99 -24.19 -17.07
N VAL A 182 -7.95 -24.09 -16.16
CA VAL A 182 -8.74 -22.87 -15.97
C VAL A 182 -7.80 -21.87 -15.30
N THR A 183 -7.27 -20.93 -16.07
CA THR A 183 -6.52 -19.78 -15.53
C THR A 183 -7.50 -18.97 -14.67
N PRO A 184 -7.19 -18.69 -13.39
CA PRO A 184 -8.01 -17.78 -12.61
C PRO A 184 -8.04 -16.41 -13.30
N PRO A 185 -9.19 -15.71 -13.32
CA PRO A 185 -9.28 -14.38 -13.90
C PRO A 185 -8.25 -13.48 -13.24
N ALA A 186 -7.53 -12.70 -14.06
CA ALA A 186 -6.59 -11.70 -13.59
C ALA A 186 -7.29 -10.79 -12.55
N PRO A 187 -6.60 -10.40 -11.47
CA PRO A 187 -7.16 -9.44 -10.52
C PRO A 187 -7.60 -8.17 -11.28
N PRO A 188 -8.72 -7.55 -10.87
CA PRO A 188 -9.21 -6.36 -11.55
C PRO A 188 -8.10 -5.30 -11.60
N ALA A 189 -7.87 -4.74 -12.78
CA ALA A 189 -6.90 -3.68 -12.96
C ALA A 189 -7.24 -2.52 -12.00
N PRO A 190 -6.25 -1.92 -11.31
CA PRO A 190 -6.51 -0.81 -10.42
C PRO A 190 -7.15 0.34 -11.22
N PRO A 191 -8.06 1.11 -10.59
CA PRO A 191 -8.71 2.23 -11.25
C PRO A 191 -7.66 3.22 -11.77
N PRO A 192 -7.85 3.78 -12.98
CA PRO A 192 -6.91 4.73 -13.54
C PRO A 192 -6.82 5.97 -12.65
N PRO A 193 -5.62 6.56 -12.47
CA PRO A 193 -5.45 7.77 -11.69
C PRO A 193 -6.24 8.93 -12.32
N LEU A 194 -6.83 9.77 -11.46
CA LEU A 194 -7.46 11.03 -11.88
C LEU A 194 -6.42 12.07 -12.30
N LEU A 195 -5.26 12.03 -11.65
CA LEU A 195 -4.10 12.84 -11.99
C LEU A 195 -2.87 11.99 -11.71
N GLN A 196 -1.89 12.01 -12.61
CA GLN A 196 -0.65 11.26 -12.43
C GLN A 196 0.53 12.05 -12.98
N GLY A 197 1.62 11.98 -12.23
CA GLY A 197 2.95 12.24 -12.73
C GLY A 197 3.56 13.55 -12.28
N ASP A 198 4.68 13.82 -12.94
CA ASP A 198 5.58 14.91 -12.61
C ASP A 198 5.00 16.22 -13.10
N PHE A 199 5.29 17.30 -12.36
CA PHE A 199 4.89 18.61 -12.79
C PHE A 199 5.64 19.02 -14.06
N THR A 200 4.90 19.72 -14.92
CA THR A 200 5.39 20.30 -16.16
C THR A 200 5.19 21.82 -16.12
N ALA A 201 5.67 22.52 -17.14
CA ALA A 201 5.52 23.98 -17.24
C ALA A 201 4.06 24.45 -17.18
N GLN A 202 3.10 23.60 -17.54
CA GLN A 202 1.68 23.92 -17.51
C GLN A 202 0.98 23.54 -16.20
N SER A 203 1.62 22.74 -15.34
CA SER A 203 0.98 22.20 -14.14
C SER A 203 0.50 23.31 -13.19
N LEU A 204 1.27 24.38 -13.00
CA LEU A 204 0.90 25.47 -12.10
C LEU A 204 -0.43 26.16 -12.50
N ALA A 205 -0.76 26.22 -13.80
CA ALA A 205 -2.01 26.82 -14.27
C ALA A 205 -3.26 26.05 -13.80
N GLY A 206 -3.09 24.75 -13.52
CA GLY A 206 -4.12 23.88 -12.95
C GLY A 206 -4.45 24.16 -11.49
N PHE A 207 -3.70 25.05 -10.83
CA PHE A 207 -3.91 25.39 -9.43
C PHE A 207 -4.41 26.82 -9.21
N GLU A 208 -5.03 27.03 -8.07
CA GLU A 208 -5.39 28.31 -7.46
C GLU A 208 -4.44 28.58 -6.30
N VAL A 209 -3.85 29.78 -6.25
CA VAL A 209 -3.02 30.23 -5.13
C VAL A 209 -3.91 30.86 -4.07
N VAL A 210 -3.82 30.39 -2.84
CA VAL A 210 -4.60 30.90 -1.71
C VAL A 210 -3.68 31.16 -0.52
N ASP A 211 -3.67 32.40 -0.02
CA ASP A 211 -3.02 32.73 1.25
C ASP A 211 -4.04 32.75 2.38
N ASP A 212 -3.78 32.04 3.48
CA ASP A 212 -4.71 32.05 4.62
C ASP A 212 -4.86 33.48 5.16
N PRO A 213 -6.09 33.98 5.41
CA PRO A 213 -6.29 35.32 5.95
C PRO A 213 -5.64 35.54 7.31
N LEU A 214 -5.40 34.49 8.10
CA LEU A 214 -4.72 34.53 9.40
C LEU A 214 -3.18 34.53 9.29
N THR A 215 -2.62 34.58 8.07
CA THR A 215 -1.19 34.88 7.87
C THR A 215 -0.91 36.33 8.23
N THR A 216 0.21 36.56 8.92
CA THR A 216 0.60 37.88 9.43
C THR A 216 2.04 38.27 9.06
N LYS A 217 2.83 37.34 8.51
CA LYS A 217 4.24 37.55 8.15
C LYS A 217 4.53 37.08 6.74
N SER A 218 5.51 37.73 6.10
CA SER A 218 6.10 37.36 4.81
C SER A 218 5.07 37.17 3.69
N LYS A 219 3.98 37.94 3.71
CA LYS A 219 2.97 37.94 2.64
C LYS A 219 3.45 38.81 1.46
N PRO A 220 2.98 38.56 0.22
CA PRO A 220 2.19 37.39 -0.19
C PRO A 220 3.05 36.13 -0.35
N SER A 221 2.40 34.99 -0.63
CA SER A 221 3.11 33.82 -1.14
C SER A 221 3.75 34.07 -2.50
N GLN A 222 4.73 33.24 -2.85
CA GLN A 222 5.48 33.35 -4.10
C GLN A 222 5.57 31.97 -4.75
N TRP A 223 4.45 31.52 -5.34
CA TRP A 223 4.38 30.26 -6.09
C TRP A 223 4.84 30.48 -7.54
N SER A 224 5.74 29.64 -8.03
CA SER A 224 6.25 29.73 -9.40
C SER A 224 6.68 28.37 -9.95
N TRP A 225 6.79 28.28 -11.27
CA TRP A 225 7.37 27.12 -11.96
C TRP A 225 8.86 27.33 -12.18
N ALA A 226 9.68 26.38 -11.71
CA ALA A 226 11.12 26.39 -11.92
C ALA A 226 11.50 25.44 -13.08
N ALA A 227 11.59 25.98 -14.29
CA ALA A 227 11.79 25.20 -15.51
C ALA A 227 13.03 24.30 -15.47
N ALA A 228 14.17 24.81 -15.01
CA ALA A 228 15.42 24.05 -14.97
C ALA A 228 15.38 22.84 -14.01
N ALA A 229 14.54 22.90 -12.98
CA ALA A 229 14.44 21.88 -11.95
C ALA A 229 13.16 21.02 -12.05
N HIS A 230 12.32 21.28 -13.07
CA HIS A 230 11.06 20.56 -13.29
C HIS A 230 10.18 20.45 -12.04
N ARG A 231 9.95 21.59 -11.36
CA ARG A 231 9.19 21.62 -10.11
C ARG A 231 8.41 22.91 -9.94
N ILE A 232 7.36 22.84 -9.12
CA ILE A 232 6.72 24.03 -8.56
C ILE A 232 7.45 24.40 -7.28
N GLU A 233 7.72 25.69 -7.07
CA GLU A 233 8.38 26.19 -5.87
C GLU A 233 7.60 27.33 -5.22
N GLN A 234 7.66 27.36 -3.90
CA GLN A 234 7.17 28.45 -3.06
C GLN A 234 8.38 29.10 -2.38
N ARG A 235 8.53 30.42 -2.58
CA ARG A 235 9.73 31.20 -2.21
C ARG A 235 9.52 32.22 -1.08
N SER A 236 8.41 32.12 -0.37
CA SER A 236 8.09 33.06 0.70
C SER A 236 7.91 32.32 2.02
N ALA A 237 8.57 32.79 3.09
CA ALA A 237 8.37 32.27 4.44
C ALA A 237 7.01 32.67 5.05
N ILE A 238 5.95 32.79 4.23
CA ILE A 238 4.60 33.19 4.63
C ILE A 238 4.10 32.32 5.78
N MET A 239 3.62 32.98 6.84
CA MET A 239 3.10 32.30 8.02
C MET A 239 2.18 33.20 8.83
N GLY A 240 1.40 32.57 9.70
CA GLY A 240 0.77 33.23 10.84
C GLY A 240 0.48 32.25 11.97
N GLY A 241 -0.47 32.62 12.82
CA GLY A 241 -0.91 31.80 13.96
C GLY A 241 -0.06 31.97 15.21
N ASP A 242 -0.63 31.52 16.33
CA ASP A 242 0.00 31.49 17.64
C ASP A 242 0.73 30.16 17.84
N SER A 243 2.01 30.20 18.22
CA SER A 243 2.80 28.99 18.51
C SER A 243 2.25 28.19 19.69
N LYS A 244 1.48 28.83 20.59
CA LYS A 244 0.83 28.18 21.74
C LYS A 244 -0.37 27.32 21.36
N VAL A 245 -0.93 27.51 20.17
CA VAL A 245 -2.06 26.71 19.66
C VAL A 245 -1.52 25.76 18.59
N PRO A 246 -1.28 24.47 18.88
CA PRO A 246 -0.57 23.58 17.97
C PRO A 246 -1.23 23.41 16.60
N ALA A 247 -2.56 23.41 16.53
CA ALA A 247 -3.29 23.26 15.26
C ALA A 247 -3.37 24.55 14.44
N LEU A 248 -3.12 25.73 15.04
CA LEU A 248 -3.21 27.01 14.35
C LEU A 248 -1.98 27.19 13.44
N ARG A 249 -2.11 26.72 12.21
CA ARG A 249 -1.04 26.64 11.20
C ARG A 249 -1.41 27.37 9.89
N PRO A 250 -1.82 28.64 9.92
CA PRO A 250 -2.10 29.38 8.70
C PRO A 250 -0.81 29.59 7.91
N GLY A 251 -0.92 29.41 6.59
CA GLY A 251 0.18 29.46 5.64
C GLY A 251 -0.36 29.80 4.25
N THR A 252 0.24 29.21 3.22
CA THR A 252 -0.22 29.33 1.84
C THR A 252 -0.54 27.97 1.24
N TYR A 253 -1.47 27.96 0.31
CA TYR A 253 -2.04 26.78 -0.30
C TYR A 253 -2.00 26.91 -1.82
N LEU A 254 -1.70 25.79 -2.47
CA LEU A 254 -1.82 25.64 -3.90
C LEU A 254 -2.88 24.57 -4.16
N VAL A 255 -4.11 25.01 -4.44
CA VAL A 255 -5.31 24.17 -4.49
C VAL A 255 -5.64 23.80 -5.92
N LEU A 256 -5.77 22.51 -6.21
CA LEU A 256 -6.02 22.01 -7.55
C LEU A 256 -7.43 22.42 -8.01
N LYS A 257 -7.54 23.00 -9.20
CA LYS A 257 -8.83 23.35 -9.80
C LYS A 257 -9.55 22.08 -10.25
N THR A 258 -10.88 22.10 -10.19
CA THR A 258 -11.69 21.01 -10.72
C THR A 258 -11.90 21.16 -12.22
N THR A 259 -11.96 20.03 -12.91
CA THR A 259 -12.39 19.93 -14.30
C THR A 259 -13.34 18.73 -14.42
N PRO A 260 -14.04 18.53 -15.55
CA PRO A 260 -14.86 17.32 -15.74
C PRO A 260 -14.08 16.01 -15.58
N SER A 261 -12.79 15.99 -15.94
CA SER A 261 -11.90 14.84 -15.78
C SER A 261 -11.24 14.76 -14.40
N LEU A 262 -11.35 15.80 -13.59
CA LEU A 262 -10.75 15.93 -12.27
C LEU A 262 -11.76 16.58 -11.30
N PRO A 263 -12.80 15.84 -10.89
CA PRO A 263 -13.81 16.35 -9.97
C PRO A 263 -13.27 16.45 -8.54
N ALA A 264 -14.05 17.09 -7.66
CA ALA A 264 -13.82 16.99 -6.22
C ALA A 264 -13.93 15.52 -5.76
N VAL A 265 -13.15 15.14 -4.74
CA VAL A 265 -13.03 13.76 -4.26
C VAL A 265 -13.31 13.67 -2.76
N ALA A 266 -14.00 12.61 -2.34
CA ALA A 266 -14.30 12.31 -0.94
C ALA A 266 -13.29 11.30 -0.36
N ASP A 267 -13.15 10.16 -1.04
CA ASP A 267 -12.20 9.10 -0.71
C ASP A 267 -11.20 8.95 -1.86
N PHE A 268 -9.92 8.91 -1.52
CA PHE A 268 -8.84 8.92 -2.49
C PHE A 268 -7.49 8.61 -1.81
N THR A 269 -6.50 8.27 -2.63
CA THR A 269 -5.09 8.34 -2.27
C THR A 269 -4.43 9.47 -3.04
N LEU A 270 -3.83 10.41 -2.31
CA LEU A 270 -3.00 11.49 -2.85
C LEU A 270 -1.53 11.21 -2.51
N THR A 271 -0.68 11.11 -3.51
CA THR A 271 0.77 11.01 -3.33
C THR A 271 1.42 12.26 -3.89
N ALA A 272 2.36 12.86 -3.15
CA ALA A 272 3.11 14.02 -3.59
C ALA A 272 4.60 13.82 -3.29
N ARG A 273 5.45 14.22 -4.24
CA ARG A 273 6.90 14.30 -4.03
C ARG A 273 7.26 15.74 -3.71
N MET A 274 7.82 15.98 -2.52
CA MET A 274 8.07 17.32 -2.01
C MET A 274 9.38 17.39 -1.21
N GLU A 275 9.97 18.57 -1.17
CA GLU A 275 11.22 18.86 -0.46
C GLU A 275 11.11 20.23 0.19
N ALA A 276 11.64 20.38 1.40
CA ALA A 276 11.92 21.69 1.95
C ALA A 276 13.44 21.90 1.98
N GLY A 277 13.96 22.86 1.20
CA GLY A 277 15.38 23.23 1.20
C GLY A 277 15.80 24.06 2.42
N ALA A 278 14.83 24.64 3.13
CA ALA A 278 15.02 25.43 4.34
C ALA A 278 14.07 24.98 5.46
N ALA A 279 14.39 25.37 6.68
CA ALA A 279 13.55 25.07 7.84
C ALA A 279 12.15 25.68 7.68
N GLY A 280 11.11 24.95 8.12
CA GLY A 280 9.73 25.37 7.99
C GLY A 280 8.78 24.19 7.78
N GLY A 281 7.56 24.50 7.35
CA GLY A 281 6.49 23.53 7.12
C GLY A 281 6.13 23.34 5.66
N ILE A 282 5.93 22.09 5.26
CA ILE A 282 5.45 21.68 3.93
C ILE A 282 4.45 20.53 4.07
N GLY A 283 3.46 20.44 3.17
CA GLY A 283 2.46 19.38 3.28
C GLY A 283 1.35 19.43 2.25
N LEU A 284 0.18 18.95 2.65
CA LEU A 284 -0.99 18.72 1.79
C LEU A 284 -2.25 19.36 2.39
N VAL A 285 -3.13 19.86 1.53
CA VAL A 285 -4.53 20.18 1.88
C VAL A 285 -5.48 19.25 1.15
N PHE A 286 -6.60 18.93 1.80
CA PHE A 286 -7.56 17.99 1.26
C PHE A 286 -8.96 18.20 1.79
N ARG A 287 -9.95 17.64 1.07
CA ARG A 287 -11.38 17.99 1.19
C ARG A 287 -11.58 19.51 1.29
N TRP A 288 -10.81 20.24 0.49
CA TRP A 288 -10.86 21.69 0.43
C TRP A 288 -12.18 22.13 -0.20
N GLN A 289 -12.99 22.84 0.57
CA GLN A 289 -14.21 23.46 0.09
C GLN A 289 -13.94 24.95 -0.19
N ASP A 290 -13.37 25.64 0.80
CA ASP A 290 -13.07 27.07 0.76
C ASP A 290 -11.97 27.41 1.81
N PRO A 291 -11.48 28.67 1.88
CA PRO A 291 -10.43 29.08 2.83
C PRO A 291 -10.75 28.93 4.33
N ASN A 292 -11.98 28.58 4.69
CA ASN A 292 -12.45 28.37 6.05
C ASN A 292 -12.80 26.90 6.35
N ASN A 293 -12.83 26.03 5.34
CA ASN A 293 -13.30 24.64 5.42
C ASN A 293 -12.38 23.69 4.63
N PHE A 294 -11.41 23.09 5.31
CA PHE A 294 -10.50 22.09 4.73
C PHE A 294 -9.79 21.25 5.82
N TYR A 295 -9.25 20.10 5.42
CA TYR A 295 -8.26 19.36 6.20
C TYR A 295 -6.85 19.61 5.67
N PHE A 296 -5.86 19.39 6.53
CA PHE A 296 -4.47 19.48 6.12
C PHE A 296 -3.57 18.51 6.89
N PHE A 297 -2.52 18.09 6.21
CA PHE A 297 -1.34 17.46 6.79
C PHE A 297 -0.16 18.42 6.65
N LEU A 298 0.59 18.63 7.72
CA LEU A 298 1.78 19.46 7.72
C LEU A 298 2.91 18.77 8.49
N MET A 299 4.08 18.65 7.87
CA MET A 299 5.33 18.34 8.55
C MET A 299 6.15 19.62 8.66
N ASP A 300 6.69 19.89 9.84
CA ASP A 300 7.29 21.18 10.22
C ASP A 300 8.60 20.94 10.97
N SER A 301 9.73 21.33 10.36
CA SER A 301 11.07 21.12 10.91
C SER A 301 11.43 22.12 12.01
N LEU A 302 10.85 23.32 12.02
CA LEU A 302 11.06 24.31 13.10
C LEU A 302 10.43 23.85 14.41
N ARG A 303 9.42 22.99 14.33
CA ARG A 303 8.69 22.47 15.50
C ARG A 303 8.96 21.00 15.80
N ASN A 304 9.81 20.38 15.00
CA ASN A 304 10.02 18.93 14.99
C ASN A 304 8.70 18.14 15.03
N SER A 305 7.72 18.55 14.21
CA SER A 305 6.34 18.05 14.33
C SER A 305 5.72 17.62 13.01
N ARG A 306 4.77 16.70 13.11
CA ARG A 306 3.83 16.31 12.06
C ARG A 306 2.41 16.44 12.60
N ILE A 307 1.51 17.05 11.85
CA ILE A 307 0.13 17.27 12.28
C ILE A 307 -0.86 16.99 11.15
N LEU A 308 -1.94 16.29 11.48
CA LEU A 308 -3.20 16.22 10.76
C LEU A 308 -4.19 17.10 11.54
N ALA A 309 -4.79 18.06 10.86
CA ALA A 309 -5.71 19.01 11.47
C ALA A 309 -6.74 19.49 10.45
N ARG A 310 -7.73 20.24 10.95
CA ARG A 310 -8.79 20.84 10.15
C ARG A 310 -8.86 22.33 10.38
N LYS A 311 -9.44 23.01 9.41
CA LYS A 311 -10.07 24.31 9.57
C LYS A 311 -11.54 24.15 9.23
N VAL A 312 -12.43 24.46 10.17
CA VAL A 312 -13.89 24.41 9.96
C VAL A 312 -14.47 25.70 10.48
N ALA A 313 -15.30 26.36 9.65
CA ALA A 313 -15.84 27.68 9.95
C ALA A 313 -14.76 28.69 10.41
N GLY A 314 -13.56 28.61 9.81
CA GLY A 314 -12.46 29.51 10.11
C GLY A 314 -11.57 29.08 11.29
N VAL A 315 -11.96 28.05 12.05
CA VAL A 315 -11.28 27.63 13.28
C VAL A 315 -10.40 26.41 13.03
N PHE A 316 -9.12 26.55 13.38
CA PHE A 316 -8.16 25.45 13.31
C PHE A 316 -8.28 24.51 14.52
N ALA A 317 -8.35 23.20 14.29
CA ALA A 317 -8.40 22.18 15.34
C ALA A 317 -7.63 20.91 14.93
N PRO A 318 -6.99 20.20 15.88
CA PRO A 318 -6.38 18.90 15.59
C PRO A 318 -7.46 17.84 15.33
N LEU A 319 -7.10 16.78 14.61
CA LEU A 319 -7.99 15.60 14.47
C LEU A 319 -7.79 14.63 15.65
N SER A 320 -8.55 13.54 15.65
CA SER A 320 -8.34 12.44 16.61
C SER A 320 -7.28 11.44 16.12
N THR A 321 -6.39 11.01 17.04
CA THR A 321 -5.53 9.79 17.08
C THR A 321 -4.47 9.42 16.03
N PRO A 322 -3.22 9.31 16.53
CA PRO A 322 -2.52 10.49 17.00
C PRO A 322 -2.31 11.39 15.79
N ALA A 323 -3.12 12.45 15.71
CA ALA A 323 -3.07 13.41 14.61
C ALA A 323 -2.03 14.51 14.85
N LEU A 324 -1.18 14.38 15.87
CA LEU A 324 -0.06 15.26 16.17
C LEU A 324 1.08 14.48 16.82
N VAL A 325 2.28 14.63 16.29
CA VAL A 325 3.53 14.17 16.90
C VAL A 325 4.50 15.35 16.92
N THR A 326 5.18 15.57 18.06
CA THR A 326 6.13 16.68 18.28
C THR A 326 7.57 16.23 18.50
N THR A 327 7.84 14.96 18.24
CA THR A 327 9.16 14.34 18.37
C THR A 327 9.71 13.84 17.03
N ALA A 328 8.96 14.05 15.94
CA ALA A 328 9.30 13.59 14.61
C ALA A 328 8.92 14.65 13.57
N SER A 329 9.80 14.85 12.60
CA SER A 329 9.59 15.73 11.45
C SER A 329 10.12 15.07 10.18
N PHE A 330 10.85 15.78 9.34
CA PHE A 330 11.40 15.32 8.08
C PHE A 330 12.82 15.84 7.89
N SER A 331 13.55 15.31 6.91
CA SER A 331 14.92 15.71 6.61
C SER A 331 14.91 16.90 5.65
N VAL A 332 15.30 18.08 6.13
CA VAL A 332 15.46 19.27 5.28
C VAL A 332 16.52 19.01 4.21
N GLY A 333 16.26 19.43 2.97
CA GLY A 333 17.10 19.19 1.79
C GLY A 333 16.94 17.80 1.16
N ALA A 334 16.08 16.93 1.70
CA ALA A 334 15.75 15.64 1.11
C ALA A 334 14.36 15.68 0.43
N VAL A 335 14.26 14.99 -0.70
CA VAL A 335 12.97 14.73 -1.35
C VAL A 335 12.24 13.63 -0.58
N HIS A 336 11.02 13.92 -0.16
CA HIS A 336 10.13 12.99 0.53
C HIS A 336 8.91 12.65 -0.33
N GLN A 337 8.50 11.39 -0.31
CA GLN A 337 7.23 10.95 -0.88
C GLN A 337 6.18 10.90 0.23
N VAL A 338 5.23 11.83 0.20
CA VAL A 338 4.12 11.88 1.15
C VAL A 338 2.89 11.28 0.49
N ARG A 339 2.36 10.20 1.07
CA ARG A 339 1.11 9.56 0.65
C ARG A 339 0.05 9.78 1.71
N LEU A 340 -1.03 10.45 1.35
CA LEU A 340 -2.24 10.62 2.15
C LEU A 340 -3.33 9.69 1.59
N GLN A 341 -3.81 8.76 2.40
CA GLN A 341 -4.99 7.95 2.13
C GLN A 341 -6.17 8.51 2.92
N VAL A 342 -7.27 8.79 2.23
CA VAL A 342 -8.53 9.30 2.80
C VAL A 342 -9.61 8.28 2.54
N GLN A 343 -10.21 7.75 3.60
CA GLN A 343 -11.32 6.80 3.54
C GLN A 343 -12.35 7.14 4.62
N GLY A 344 -13.52 7.63 4.22
CA GLY A 344 -14.58 8.02 5.13
C GLY A 344 -14.14 9.15 6.07
N ASP A 345 -14.05 8.87 7.37
CA ASP A 345 -13.58 9.82 8.38
C ASP A 345 -12.12 9.61 8.78
N THR A 346 -11.43 8.64 8.18
CA THR A 346 -10.09 8.22 8.59
C THR A 346 -9.04 8.59 7.53
N PHE A 347 -7.95 9.21 7.99
CA PHE A 347 -6.86 9.72 7.17
C PHE A 347 -5.54 9.13 7.64
N VAL A 348 -4.80 8.49 6.73
CA VAL A 348 -3.50 7.89 7.01
C VAL A 348 -2.44 8.55 6.15
N VAL A 349 -1.40 9.09 6.78
CA VAL A 349 -0.26 9.69 6.12
C VAL A 349 0.94 8.78 6.26
N ARG A 350 1.55 8.45 5.12
CA ARG A 350 2.83 7.74 5.01
C ARG A 350 3.88 8.68 4.44
N ILE A 351 5.08 8.67 5.00
CA ILE A 351 6.26 9.37 4.47
C ILE A 351 7.29 8.31 4.10
N ASP A 352 7.76 8.34 2.87
CA ASP A 352 8.75 7.41 2.31
C ASP A 352 8.35 5.93 2.50
N GLY A 353 7.04 5.68 2.41
CA GLY A 353 6.42 4.36 2.57
C GLY A 353 6.28 3.88 4.02
N GLY A 354 6.81 4.59 5.01
CA GLY A 354 6.57 4.35 6.44
C GLY A 354 5.32 5.08 6.92
N GLU A 355 4.52 4.46 7.80
CA GLU A 355 3.39 5.17 8.42
C GLU A 355 3.91 6.30 9.31
N ALA A 356 3.40 7.50 9.06
CA ALA A 356 3.90 8.73 9.68
C ALA A 356 2.90 9.31 10.67
N LEU A 357 1.61 9.30 10.34
CA LEU A 357 0.55 9.88 11.15
C LEU A 357 -0.82 9.35 10.73
N THR A 358 -1.73 9.22 11.68
CA THR A 358 -3.14 8.88 11.43
C THR A 358 -4.01 9.96 12.06
N GLY A 359 -5.18 10.20 11.47
CA GLY A 359 -6.14 11.16 11.95
C GLY A 359 -7.56 10.71 11.63
N ARG A 360 -8.51 11.01 12.50
CA ARG A 360 -9.93 10.75 12.26
C ARG A 360 -10.77 11.98 12.57
N ASP A 361 -11.64 12.36 11.63
CA ASP A 361 -12.58 13.47 11.77
C ASP A 361 -13.70 13.42 10.71
N ALA A 362 -14.94 13.66 11.15
CA ALA A 362 -16.14 13.58 10.31
C ALA A 362 -16.76 14.96 9.99
N SER A 363 -16.07 16.07 10.27
CA SER A 363 -16.65 17.42 10.18
C SER A 363 -16.84 17.90 8.74
N LEU A 364 -16.04 17.38 7.80
CA LEU A 364 -16.16 17.62 6.37
C LEU A 364 -16.34 16.26 5.66
N PRO A 365 -17.58 15.70 5.61
CA PRO A 365 -17.84 14.38 5.03
C PRO A 365 -17.95 14.40 3.50
N GLY A 366 -18.20 15.57 2.90
CA GLY A 366 -18.38 15.73 1.47
C GLY A 366 -17.06 15.68 0.69
N ALA A 367 -17.18 15.49 -0.63
CA ALA A 367 -16.08 15.64 -1.56
C ALA A 367 -15.51 17.06 -1.54
N GLY A 368 -14.20 17.19 -1.74
CA GLY A 368 -13.55 18.49 -1.88
C GLY A 368 -12.31 18.42 -2.77
N ARG A 369 -11.66 19.57 -2.93
CA ARG A 369 -10.43 19.69 -3.71
C ARG A 369 -9.22 19.23 -2.88
N VAL A 370 -8.14 18.92 -3.58
CA VAL A 370 -6.84 18.58 -2.98
C VAL A 370 -5.79 19.61 -3.36
N GLY A 371 -4.69 19.66 -2.64
CA GLY A 371 -3.63 20.60 -2.94
C GLY A 371 -2.41 20.44 -2.06
N LEU A 372 -1.51 21.40 -2.23
CA LEU A 372 -0.22 21.49 -1.55
C LEU A 372 -0.27 22.65 -0.55
N MET A 373 0.54 22.58 0.50
CA MET A 373 0.71 23.71 1.43
C MET A 373 2.16 23.96 1.79
N SER A 374 2.48 25.22 2.04
CA SER A 374 3.74 25.66 2.66
C SER A 374 3.43 26.63 3.79
N ARG A 375 4.28 26.62 4.82
CA ARG A 375 4.23 27.56 5.93
C ARG A 375 5.62 27.82 6.47
N SER A 376 6.03 29.09 6.53
CA SER A 376 7.33 29.48 7.11
C SER A 376 8.53 28.78 6.47
N CYS A 377 8.40 28.35 5.20
CA CYS A 377 9.46 27.74 4.42
C CYS A 377 9.57 28.50 3.10
N ASP A 378 10.68 29.20 2.89
CA ASP A 378 10.99 29.99 1.68
C ASP A 378 11.73 29.17 0.60
N GLN A 379 11.83 27.86 0.81
CA GLN A 379 12.41 26.90 -0.13
C GLN A 379 11.54 25.63 -0.16
N ALA A 380 10.23 25.77 -0.34
CA ALA A 380 9.33 24.63 -0.46
C ALA A 380 9.19 24.23 -1.95
N PHE A 381 9.48 22.97 -2.25
CA PHE A 381 9.60 22.43 -3.60
C PHE A 381 8.69 21.23 -3.79
N PHE A 382 8.00 21.15 -4.92
CA PHE A 382 7.06 20.08 -5.25
C PHE A 382 7.30 19.59 -6.67
N TYR A 383 7.44 18.28 -6.83
CA TYR A 383 7.89 17.65 -8.06
C TYR A 383 6.76 16.97 -8.86
N GLY A 384 5.66 16.62 -8.21
CA GLY A 384 4.53 15.96 -8.86
C GLY A 384 3.49 15.48 -7.85
N VAL A 385 2.33 15.11 -8.37
CA VAL A 385 1.22 14.56 -7.59
C VAL A 385 0.51 13.44 -8.35
N ASP A 386 0.15 12.39 -7.62
CA ASP A 386 -0.71 11.31 -8.11
C ASP A 386 -1.99 11.29 -7.26
N LEU A 387 -3.15 11.30 -7.91
CA LEU A 387 -4.46 11.23 -7.26
C LEU A 387 -5.23 10.05 -7.82
N VAL A 388 -5.57 9.10 -6.95
CA VAL A 388 -6.27 7.86 -7.29
C VAL A 388 -7.52 7.73 -6.45
N ARG A 389 -8.65 7.34 -7.05
CA ARG A 389 -9.85 6.94 -6.30
C ARG A 389 -9.75 5.46 -5.93
N PRO A 390 -10.32 5.03 -4.79
CA PRO A 390 -10.38 3.63 -4.42
C PRO A 390 -11.01 2.76 -5.52
#